data_AF-A0A0F3RK99-F1
#
_entry.id   AF-A0A0F3RK99-F1
#
_cell.length_a   1.000
_cell.length_b   1.000
_cell.length_c   1.000
_cell.angle_alpha   90.00
_cell.angle_beta   90.00
_cell.angle_gamma   90.00
#
_symmetry.space_group_name_H-M   'P 1'
#
loop_
_entity.id
_entity.type
_entity.pdbx_description
1 polymer ?
#
loop_
_entity_poly.entity_id
_entity_poly.type
_entity_poly.pdbx_seq_one_letter_code
_entity_poly.pdbx_strand_id
1 'polypeptide(L)' 'MLGKLEADPLFLGLTRPPMIFGVSLSYALLNIMLSTMYLTVASNFYVVPVSLVVHGVGYLLCFKEPRFMEIYL' A
#
# COMPACT_ATOMS: atom_id res chain seq x y z
N MET A 1 33.13 4.71 30.36
CA MET A 1 33.19 4.26 28.96
C MET A 1 31.79 4.42 28.38
N LEU A 2 31.61 5.28 27.38
CA LEU A 2 30.33 5.39 26.67
C LEU A 2 30.10 4.07 25.93
N GLY A 3 29.03 3.35 26.27
CA GLY A 3 28.68 2.08 25.64
C GLY A 3 28.48 2.27 24.13
N LYS A 4 29.12 1.43 23.32
CA LYS A 4 28.97 1.46 21.87
C LYS A 4 27.62 0.82 21.53
N LEU A 5 26.77 1.54 20.81
CA LEU A 5 25.49 1.01 20.34
C LEU A 5 25.77 -0.07 19.29
N GLU A 6 25.39 -1.31 19.59
CA GLU A 6 25.44 -2.44 18.65
C GLU A 6 24.05 -2.57 18.03
N ALA A 7 23.98 -2.62 16.70
CA ALA A 7 22.72 -2.71 15.96
C ALA A 7 22.85 -3.75 14.86
N ASP A 8 21.96 -4.74 14.88
CA ASP A 8 21.86 -5.76 13.85
C ASP A 8 21.08 -5.26 12.63
N PRO A 9 21.44 -5.67 11.40
CA PRO A 9 20.68 -5.32 10.21
C PRO A 9 19.29 -5.96 10.25
N LEU A 10 18.24 -5.16 10.09
CA LEU A 10 16.86 -5.63 10.04
C LEU A 10 16.49 -6.13 8.64
N PHE A 11 15.97 -7.35 8.55
CA PHE A 11 15.35 -7.87 7.33
C PHE A 11 13.98 -7.22 7.11
N LEU A 12 13.98 -6.10 6.38
CA LEU A 12 12.78 -5.29 6.11
C LEU A 12 11.64 -6.09 5.47
N GLY A 13 11.95 -7.07 4.61
CA GLY A 13 10.93 -7.90 3.96
C GLY A 13 10.12 -8.78 4.92
N LEU A 14 10.73 -9.23 6.02
CA LEU A 14 10.08 -10.08 7.03
C LEU A 14 9.25 -9.27 8.05
N THR A 15 9.45 -7.95 8.09
CA THR A 15 8.83 -7.05 9.09
C THR A 15 7.84 -6.08 8.46
N ARG A 16 7.82 -5.96 7.14
CA ARG A 16 6.82 -5.18 6.40
C ARG A 16 5.56 -6.00 6.16
N PRO A 17 4.39 -5.36 6.09
CA PRO A 17 3.17 -6.02 5.64
C PRO A 17 3.36 -6.51 4.20
N PRO A 18 2.57 -7.50 3.75
CA PRO A 18 2.58 -7.90 2.35
C PRO A 18 2.26 -6.71 1.44
N MET A 19 3.03 -6.55 0.37
CA MET A 19 2.92 -5.43 -0.58
C MET A 19 2.67 -5.94 -2.00
N ILE A 20 1.93 -5.17 -2.80
CA ILE A 20 1.73 -5.41 -4.23
C ILE A 20 1.95 -4.10 -4.99
N PHE A 21 2.86 -4.12 -5.98
CA PHE A 21 3.24 -2.92 -6.76
C PHE A 21 3.48 -1.65 -5.91
N GLY A 22 4.14 -1.81 -4.75
CA GLY A 22 4.55 -0.70 -3.88
C GLY A 22 3.49 -0.18 -2.88
N VAL A 23 2.29 -0.75 -2.83
CA VAL A 23 1.29 -0.46 -1.79
C VAL A 23 1.02 -1.67 -0.91
N SER A 24 0.47 -1.46 0.30
CA SER A 24 0.06 -2.57 1.16
C SER A 24 -1.03 -3.42 0.50
N LEU A 25 -1.03 -4.71 0.81
CA LEU A 25 -2.04 -5.63 0.29
C LEU A 25 -3.46 -5.18 0.64
N SER A 26 -3.66 -4.64 1.85
CA SER A 26 -4.95 -4.08 2.28
C SER A 26 -5.40 -2.91 1.39
N TYR A 27 -4.50 -1.99 1.06
CA TYR A 27 -4.81 -0.87 0.16
C TYR A 27 -5.17 -1.36 -1.25
N ALA A 28 -4.38 -2.27 -1.80
CA ALA A 28 -4.62 -2.79 -3.14
C ALA A 28 -5.95 -3.56 -3.23
N LEU A 29 -6.26 -4.38 -2.23
CA LEU A 29 -7.54 -5.10 -2.18
C LEU A 29 -8.71 -4.13 -2.08
N LEU A 30 -8.60 -3.07 -1.28
CA LEU A 30 -9.63 -2.03 -1.21
C LEU A 30 -9.81 -1.31 -2.56
N ASN A 31 -8.71 -0.94 -3.23
CA ASN A 31 -8.77 -0.32 -4.55
C ASN A 31 -9.42 -1.25 -5.60
N ILE A 32 -9.05 -2.53 -5.61
CA ILE A 32 -9.65 -3.54 -6.49
C ILE A 32 -11.14 -3.73 -6.18
N MET A 33 -11.51 -3.86 -4.91
CA MET A 33 -12.90 -4.05 -4.48
C MET A 33 -13.79 -2.86 -4.91
N LEU A 34 -13.32 -1.63 -4.70
CA LEU A 34 -14.06 -0.44 -5.13
C LEU A 34 -14.10 -0.32 -6.66
N SER A 35 -13.03 -0.71 -7.34
CA SER A 35 -12.97 -0.73 -8.81
C SER A 35 -13.96 -1.74 -9.39
N THR A 36 -14.05 -2.94 -8.84
CA THR A 36 -15.02 -3.94 -9.31
C THR A 36 -16.46 -3.48 -9.07
N MET A 37 -16.76 -2.90 -7.90
CA MET A 37 -18.07 -2.30 -7.63
C MET A 37 -18.41 -1.18 -8.62
N TYR A 38 -17.46 -0.27 -8.88
CA TYR A 38 -17.64 0.79 -9.87
C TYR A 38 -17.92 0.20 -11.25
N LEU A 39 -17.16 -0.79 -11.70
CA LEU A 39 -17.33 -1.39 -13.02
C LEU A 39 -18.71 -2.04 -13.15
N THR A 40 -19.20 -2.71 -12.11
CA THR A 40 -20.54 -3.32 -12.10
C THR A 40 -21.65 -2.27 -12.18
N VAL A 41 -21.54 -1.17 -11.44
CA VAL A 41 -22.59 -0.12 -11.39
C VAL A 41 -22.55 0.77 -12.64
N ALA A 42 -21.37 1.25 -13.03
CA ALA A 42 -21.20 2.23 -14.10
C ALA A 42 -21.03 1.58 -15.49
N SER A 43 -20.72 0.27 -15.54
CA SER A 43 -20.58 -0.52 -16.77
C SER A 43 -19.64 0.11 -17.82
N ASN A 44 -18.59 0.81 -17.38
CA ASN A 44 -17.62 1.45 -18.25
C ASN A 44 -16.18 1.31 -17.73
N PHE A 45 -15.22 1.44 -18.64
CA PHE A 45 -13.80 1.23 -18.36
C PHE A 45 -13.06 2.45 -17.82
N TYR A 46 -13.76 3.56 -17.50
CA TYR A 46 -13.12 4.71 -16.83
C TYR A 46 -12.56 4.33 -15.44
N VAL A 47 -12.97 3.18 -14.90
CA VAL A 47 -12.39 2.59 -13.70
C VAL A 47 -10.88 2.38 -13.81
N VAL A 48 -10.34 2.08 -14.99
CA VAL A 48 -8.92 1.77 -15.16
C VAL A 48 -8.05 2.99 -14.83
N PRO A 49 -8.19 4.15 -15.51
CA PRO A 49 -7.41 5.33 -15.14
C PRO A 49 -7.67 5.80 -13.70
N VAL A 50 -8.91 5.70 -13.19
CA VAL A 50 -9.22 6.06 -11.80
C VAL A 50 -8.47 5.16 -10.81
N SER A 51 -8.52 3.84 -11.00
CA SER A 51 -7.82 2.87 -10.15
C SER A 51 -6.31 3.08 -10.15
N LEU A 52 -5.71 3.48 -11.29
CA LEU A 52 -4.29 3.80 -11.38
C LEU A 52 -3.94 5.06 -10.59
N VAL A 53 -4.76 6.11 -10.66
CA VAL A 53 -4.56 7.33 -9.87
C VAL A 53 -4.66 7.03 -8.38
N VAL A 54 -5.70 6.29 -7.96
CA VAL A 54 -5.86 5.86 -6.57
C VAL A 54 -4.65 5.03 -6.12
N HIS A 55 -4.24 4.04 -6.92
CA HIS A 55 -3.04 3.23 -6.63
C HIS A 55 -1.78 4.09 -6.51
N GLY A 56 -1.62 5.09 -7.37
CA GLY A 56 -0.53 6.05 -7.32
C GLY A 56 -0.50 6.86 -6.03
N VAL A 57 -1.65 7.29 -5.52
CA VAL A 57 -1.74 7.95 -4.20
C VAL A 57 -1.32 6.99 -3.10
N GLY A 58 -1.82 5.75 -3.12
CA GLY A 58 -1.42 4.71 -2.17
C GLY A 58 0.09 4.45 -2.19
N TYR A 59 0.70 4.47 -3.38
CA TYR A 59 2.13 4.30 -3.56
C TYR A 59 2.92 5.41 -2.87
N LEU A 60 2.50 6.67 -3.04
CA LEU A 60 3.14 7.81 -2.39
C LEU A 60 3.02 7.74 -0.86
N LEU A 61 1.86 7.32 -0.34
CA LEU A 61 1.64 7.14 1.09
C LEU A 61 2.50 6.01 1.67
N CYS A 62 2.60 4.89 0.95
CA CYS A 62 3.40 3.73 1.37
C CYS A 62 4.91 3.89 1.12
N PHE A 63 5.34 4.95 0.43
CA PHE A 63 6.74 5.15 0.03
C PHE A 63 7.68 5.24 1.23
N LYS A 64 7.26 5.93 2.29
CA LYS A 64 8.02 6.02 3.55
C LYS A 64 7.55 5.01 4.58
N GLU A 65 6.23 4.85 4.72
CA GLU A 65 5.65 3.94 5.72
C GLU A 65 4.74 2.90 5.08
N PRO A 66 5.25 1.66 4.85
CA PRO A 66 4.49 0.56 4.27
C PRO A 66 3.23 0.18 5.07
N ARG A 67 3.20 0.54 6.36
CA ARG A 67 2.10 0.26 7.30
C ARG A 67 1.10 1.41 7.42
N PHE A 68 1.16 2.40 6.53
CA PHE A 68 0.30 3.58 6.58
C PHE A 68 -1.18 3.21 6.85
N MET A 69 -1.74 2.24 6.12
CA MET A 69 -3.12 1.82 6.33
C MET A 69 -3.40 1.30 7.74
N GLU A 70 -2.54 0.44 8.29
CA GLU A 70 -2.74 -0.14 9.64
C GLU A 70 -2.62 0.90 10.77
N ILE A 71 -1.93 2.01 10.52
CA ILE A 71 -1.71 3.06 11.52
C ILE A 71 -2.89 4.03 11.55
N TYR A 72 -3.52 4.31 10.39
CA TYR A 72 -4.52 5.37 10.24
C TYR A 72 -5.95 4.89 9.99
N LEU A 73 -6.15 3.62 9.61
CA LEU A 73 -7.45 3.03 9.28
C LEU A 73 -7.71 1.78 10.15
#